data_AF-A0A7S0ZY62-F1
#
_entry.id   AF-A0A7S0ZY62-F1
#
_cell.length_a   1.000
_cell.length_b   1.000
_cell.length_c   1.000
_cell.angle_alpha   90.00
_cell.angle_beta   90.00
_cell.angle_gamma   90.00
#
_symmetry.space_group_name_H-M   'P 1'
#
loop_
_entity.id
_entity.type
_entity.pdbx_description
1 polymer ?
#
loop_
_entity_poly.entity_id
_entity_poly.type
_entity_poly.pdbx_seq_one_letter_code
_entity_poly.pdbx_strand_id
1 'polypeptide(L)'
;RSAQVTRIDRKLDMHHESMIEAARVKKDEDKRTTRRVAKSWDTVDEETEIVYDVFVSHCKRLVESEDRAVWVADVVEVHGLRPFFDRCDLLEITASTLEQAVLASRLLVTVLDPFTFISPWVLMENLSAANCGIPIIMTYDADRFHWAELDKWVGQYPWAFRRPVVAVSKEHRRASVDKLLEAVTAALEEEIKPPETAIDALVEARVPVKVGVGSSRDTVSSVACEIAHRSLLSRVGGAPSLIVATVTSTHDIPAVMAKLHELAPSVPMLGCTTCRGVVLNGSWLTSNVKNEAFSLGLWGICDPAGVFAVRHLVKKDPTRLRDSVFDEVLHACLSRPDEPAFALLFSSPGQEEAILDGMQAALGDVPILGGSSADNAGLAEWSQFAKAGVSDDTVVQPSISKDGITFVIAWTSCFVTSALTSGFRPTQHRGVVTAVDTDRTIVAIDGQSASAVYKTWSDGAVMTDVEWEGDTATVLRSSAFMPLGELCQGKINKVMHPAFIHKRGAVTIFADAREGMEIGMLTAAPETLAKNISESARSLLVQDLQSADDCIGALMIFCGGLVMAIDTLMPLAAEQLSTVVGHNSVMGVCCFGEQGMSKGTAVHGNLMFGCLLFSSRPRGDQGLQSYVVSDML
;
A
#
# COMPACT_ATOMS: atom_id res chain seq x y z
N ARG A 1 -26.05 -30.48 14.01
CA ARG A 1 -24.61 -30.23 13.79
C ARG A 1 -23.77 -31.51 13.75
N SER A 2 -24.03 -32.56 14.56
CA SER A 2 -23.18 -33.78 14.57
C SER A 2 -23.38 -34.80 13.43
N ALA A 3 -24.53 -34.87 12.75
CA ALA A 3 -24.78 -35.89 11.70
C ALA A 3 -24.44 -35.42 10.28
N GLN A 4 -24.19 -34.13 10.09
CA GLN A 4 -23.85 -33.52 8.78
C GLN A 4 -22.32 -33.49 8.56
N VAL A 5 -21.55 -33.36 9.64
CA VAL A 5 -20.07 -33.43 9.62
C VAL A 5 -19.61 -34.85 9.27
N THR A 6 -20.20 -35.89 9.86
CA THR A 6 -19.84 -37.30 9.60
C THR A 6 -20.14 -37.79 8.18
N ARG A 7 -21.00 -37.09 7.44
CA ARG A 7 -21.38 -37.45 6.05
C ARG A 7 -20.49 -36.75 5.01
N ILE A 8 -19.81 -35.68 5.41
CA ILE A 8 -18.83 -34.95 4.60
C ILE A 8 -17.45 -35.61 4.76
N ASP A 9 -17.06 -35.99 5.98
CA ASP A 9 -15.79 -36.69 6.24
C ASP A 9 -15.71 -38.04 5.51
N ARG A 10 -16.80 -38.84 5.51
CA ARG A 10 -16.85 -40.11 4.75
C ARG A 10 -16.79 -39.92 3.22
N LYS A 11 -17.21 -38.77 2.69
CA LYS A 11 -17.12 -38.47 1.26
C LYS A 11 -15.73 -37.95 0.88
N LEU A 12 -15.05 -37.24 1.77
CA LEU A 12 -13.66 -36.81 1.60
C LEU A 12 -12.71 -38.01 1.69
N ASP A 13 -12.90 -38.93 2.63
CA ASP A 13 -12.06 -40.13 2.75
C ASP A 13 -12.19 -41.07 1.53
N MET A 14 -13.41 -41.26 1.00
CA MET A 14 -13.61 -42.05 -0.23
C MET A 14 -13.02 -41.37 -1.48
N HIS A 15 -12.99 -40.04 -1.52
CA HIS A 15 -12.34 -39.30 -2.61
C HIS A 15 -10.82 -39.35 -2.46
N HIS A 16 -10.31 -39.36 -1.23
CA HIS A 16 -8.88 -39.44 -0.92
C HIS A 16 -8.32 -40.84 -1.22
N GLU A 17 -9.03 -41.92 -0.83
CA GLU A 17 -8.62 -43.29 -1.16
C GLU A 17 -8.67 -43.56 -2.68
N SER A 18 -9.67 -43.04 -3.40
CA SER A 18 -9.72 -43.22 -4.87
C SER A 18 -8.65 -42.40 -5.60
N MET A 19 -8.24 -41.23 -5.07
CA MET A 19 -7.10 -40.48 -5.58
C MET A 19 -5.76 -41.12 -5.23
N ILE A 20 -5.62 -41.77 -4.06
CA ILE A 20 -4.42 -42.53 -3.68
C ILE A 20 -4.27 -43.79 -4.54
N GLU A 21 -5.37 -44.49 -4.84
CA GLU A 21 -5.36 -45.66 -5.73
C GLU A 21 -5.02 -45.24 -7.17
N ALA A 22 -5.60 -44.14 -7.66
CA ALA A 22 -5.25 -43.58 -8.97
C ALA A 22 -3.79 -43.08 -9.04
N ALA A 23 -3.27 -42.49 -7.96
CA ALA A 23 -1.88 -42.07 -7.85
C ALA A 23 -0.92 -43.27 -7.77
N ARG A 24 -1.32 -44.39 -7.16
CA ARG A 24 -0.54 -45.64 -7.14
C ARG A 24 -0.48 -46.31 -8.51
N VAL A 25 -1.60 -46.35 -9.24
CA VAL A 25 -1.64 -46.89 -10.62
C VAL A 25 -0.77 -46.02 -11.55
N LYS A 26 -0.84 -44.69 -11.42
CA LYS A 26 0.01 -43.76 -12.18
C LYS A 26 1.50 -43.88 -11.80
N LYS A 27 1.81 -44.11 -10.53
CA LYS A 27 3.17 -44.35 -10.01
C LYS A 27 3.76 -45.68 -10.47
N ASP A 28 2.95 -46.71 -10.68
CA ASP A 28 3.40 -48.01 -11.23
C ASP A 28 3.52 -47.99 -12.77
N GLU A 29 2.72 -47.18 -13.46
CA GLU A 29 2.95 -46.84 -14.88
C GLU A 29 4.24 -46.02 -15.05
N ASP A 30 4.44 -44.96 -14.27
CA ASP A 30 5.64 -44.11 -14.31
C ASP A 30 6.92 -44.87 -13.89
N LYS A 31 6.83 -45.82 -12.96
CA LYS A 31 7.95 -46.74 -12.61
C LYS A 31 8.29 -47.73 -13.73
N ARG A 32 7.34 -48.07 -14.60
CA ARG A 32 7.59 -48.93 -15.77
C ARG A 32 8.19 -48.14 -16.94
N THR A 33 7.88 -46.86 -17.08
CA THR A 33 8.48 -45.96 -18.08
C THR A 33 9.85 -45.40 -17.66
N THR A 34 10.11 -45.16 -16.37
CA THR A 34 11.42 -44.67 -15.85
C THR A 34 12.53 -45.73 -15.82
N ARG A 35 12.25 -46.99 -16.17
CA ARG A 35 13.30 -48.04 -16.26
C ARG A 35 14.03 -48.10 -17.60
N ARG A 36 13.73 -47.20 -18.53
CA ARG A 36 14.55 -46.96 -19.72
C ARG A 36 15.08 -45.53 -19.68
N VAL A 37 16.41 -45.43 -19.62
CA VAL A 37 17.23 -44.20 -19.62
C VAL A 37 17.45 -43.56 -18.24
N ALA A 38 18.02 -44.31 -17.30
CA ALA A 38 18.93 -43.74 -16.30
C ALA A 38 20.35 -44.08 -16.74
N LYS A 39 21.08 -43.11 -17.30
CA LYS A 39 22.55 -43.14 -17.28
C LYS A 39 22.96 -42.45 -15.98
N SER A 40 23.74 -43.14 -15.16
CA SER A 40 24.23 -42.69 -13.86
C SER A 40 25.12 -41.46 -14.01
N TRP A 41 24.77 -40.37 -13.33
CA TRP A 41 25.65 -39.22 -13.08
C TRP A 41 25.94 -39.12 -11.58
N ASP A 42 26.53 -40.18 -11.00
CA ASP A 42 26.87 -40.27 -9.56
C ASP A 42 28.34 -39.90 -9.31
N THR A 43 28.83 -38.78 -9.87
CA THR A 43 30.18 -38.28 -9.58
C THR A 43 30.13 -36.80 -9.25
N VAL A 44 30.18 -36.50 -7.95
CA VAL A 44 30.53 -35.17 -7.42
C VAL A 44 32.01 -34.95 -7.71
N ASP A 45 32.38 -33.76 -8.18
CA ASP A 45 33.78 -33.37 -8.24
C ASP A 45 34.26 -33.08 -6.81
N GLU A 46 35.00 -34.02 -6.21
CA GLU A 46 35.44 -33.97 -4.81
C GLU A 46 36.40 -32.79 -4.52
N GLU A 47 36.97 -32.13 -5.54
CA GLU A 47 37.83 -30.95 -5.36
C GLU A 47 37.07 -29.62 -5.42
N THR A 48 35.92 -29.55 -6.09
CA THR A 48 35.18 -28.29 -6.32
C THR A 48 33.78 -28.25 -5.70
N GLU A 49 33.25 -29.37 -5.19
CA GLU A 49 31.85 -29.55 -4.73
C GLU A 49 30.78 -29.22 -5.80
N ILE A 50 31.19 -29.04 -7.06
CA ILE A 50 30.30 -28.72 -8.18
C ILE A 50 29.59 -29.99 -8.67
N VAL A 51 28.26 -29.91 -8.74
CA VAL A 51 27.37 -31.01 -9.16
C VAL A 51 26.72 -30.72 -10.51
N TYR A 52 26.43 -29.44 -10.80
CA TYR A 52 25.69 -29.03 -11.99
C TYR A 52 26.49 -28.04 -12.84
N ASP A 53 26.33 -28.14 -14.15
CA ASP A 53 26.91 -27.16 -15.07
C ASP A 53 26.03 -25.91 -15.16
N VAL A 54 24.70 -26.07 -15.09
CA VAL A 54 23.74 -24.96 -15.21
C VAL A 54 22.62 -25.08 -14.19
N PHE A 55 22.42 -24.07 -13.36
CA PHE A 55 21.21 -23.89 -12.55
C PHE A 55 20.18 -23.10 -13.35
N VAL A 56 18.95 -23.59 -13.47
CA VAL A 56 17.86 -22.89 -14.16
C VAL A 56 16.89 -22.31 -13.14
N SER A 57 16.87 -20.98 -13.06
CA SER A 57 16.05 -20.18 -12.14
C SER A 57 14.86 -19.57 -12.87
N HIS A 58 13.68 -19.56 -12.24
CA HIS A 58 12.47 -18.93 -12.79
C HIS A 58 11.42 -18.63 -11.70
N CYS A 59 10.53 -17.68 -11.99
CA CYS A 59 9.38 -17.40 -11.14
C CYS A 59 8.23 -18.37 -11.45
N LYS A 60 7.81 -19.16 -10.46
CA LYS A 60 6.73 -20.15 -10.55
C LYS A 60 5.33 -19.52 -10.50
N ARG A 61 5.12 -18.45 -11.27
CA ARG A 61 3.87 -17.68 -11.28
C ARG A 61 3.17 -17.68 -12.63
N LEU A 62 3.94 -17.72 -13.71
CA LEU A 62 3.44 -17.84 -15.07
C LEU A 62 3.84 -19.21 -15.62
N VAL A 63 2.86 -19.96 -16.12
CA VAL A 63 3.10 -21.27 -16.75
C VAL A 63 4.04 -21.10 -17.95
N GLU A 64 3.97 -19.98 -18.65
CA GLU A 64 4.85 -19.64 -19.76
C GLU A 64 6.32 -19.52 -19.35
N SER A 65 6.60 -19.05 -18.13
CA SER A 65 7.96 -18.94 -17.59
C SER A 65 8.51 -20.31 -17.21
N GLU A 66 7.66 -21.19 -16.67
CA GLU A 66 8.03 -22.57 -16.37
C GLU A 66 8.30 -23.37 -17.66
N ASP A 67 7.43 -23.27 -18.67
CA ASP A 67 7.64 -23.85 -20.00
C ASP A 67 8.98 -23.41 -20.59
N ARG A 68 9.33 -22.14 -20.39
CA ARG A 68 10.59 -21.58 -20.87
C ARG A 68 11.79 -22.11 -20.08
N ALA A 69 11.67 -22.26 -18.77
CA ALA A 69 12.72 -22.83 -17.92
C ALA A 69 12.96 -24.31 -18.26
N VAL A 70 11.90 -25.10 -18.50
CA VAL A 70 11.99 -26.47 -19.02
C VAL A 70 12.74 -26.47 -20.36
N TRP A 71 12.39 -25.56 -21.27
CA TRP A 71 13.08 -25.45 -22.55
C TRP A 71 14.57 -25.13 -22.42
N VAL A 72 14.96 -24.24 -21.49
CA VAL A 72 16.38 -23.94 -21.21
C VAL A 72 17.09 -25.20 -20.73
N ALA A 73 16.51 -25.92 -19.77
CA ALA A 73 17.08 -27.16 -19.24
C ALA A 73 17.28 -28.22 -20.33
N ASP A 74 16.27 -28.44 -21.17
CA ASP A 74 16.33 -29.37 -22.30
C ASP A 74 17.42 -28.97 -23.31
N VAL A 75 17.55 -27.68 -23.62
CA VAL A 75 18.56 -27.19 -24.56
C VAL A 75 19.97 -27.47 -24.04
N VAL A 76 20.27 -27.15 -22.79
CA VAL A 76 21.61 -27.38 -22.24
C VAL A 76 21.92 -28.87 -22.06
N GLU A 77 20.93 -29.69 -21.67
CA GLU A 77 21.09 -31.14 -21.52
C GLU A 77 21.41 -31.82 -22.86
N VAL A 78 20.70 -31.46 -23.93
CA VAL A 78 20.96 -31.99 -25.29
C VAL A 78 22.37 -31.66 -25.77
N HIS A 79 22.98 -30.58 -25.26
CA HIS A 79 24.34 -30.16 -25.60
C HIS A 79 25.39 -30.66 -24.60
N GLY A 80 25.04 -31.63 -23.75
CA GLY A 80 25.98 -32.35 -22.90
C GLY A 80 26.31 -31.68 -21.57
N LEU A 81 25.55 -30.65 -21.16
CA LEU A 81 25.67 -30.00 -19.86
C LEU A 81 24.70 -30.63 -18.85
N ARG A 82 25.02 -30.57 -17.56
CA ARG A 82 24.15 -31.07 -16.48
C ARG A 82 23.28 -29.93 -15.92
N PRO A 83 21.98 -29.83 -16.27
CA PRO A 83 21.11 -28.84 -15.65
C PRO A 83 20.64 -29.27 -14.26
N PHE A 84 20.52 -28.31 -13.35
CA PHE A 84 19.59 -28.36 -12.23
C PHE A 84 18.36 -27.53 -12.56
N PHE A 85 17.18 -28.14 -12.42
CA PHE A 85 15.90 -27.47 -12.62
C PHE A 85 14.88 -28.04 -11.64
N ASP A 86 14.37 -27.20 -10.76
CA ASP A 86 13.36 -27.60 -9.78
C ASP A 86 11.98 -27.71 -10.44
N ARG A 87 11.52 -28.96 -10.63
CA ARG A 87 10.21 -29.33 -11.19
C ARG A 87 9.10 -29.47 -10.14
N CYS A 88 9.40 -29.34 -8.85
CA CYS A 88 8.44 -29.60 -7.78
C CYS A 88 7.81 -28.29 -7.25
N ASP A 89 6.55 -28.33 -6.82
CA ASP A 89 6.01 -27.26 -5.97
C ASP A 89 6.88 -27.16 -4.70
N LEU A 90 7.19 -25.93 -4.27
CA LEU A 90 8.11 -25.56 -3.17
C LEU A 90 7.76 -26.15 -1.78
N LEU A 91 6.77 -27.05 -1.69
CA LEU A 91 6.33 -27.70 -0.46
C LEU A 91 7.33 -28.76 0.07
N GLU A 92 8.29 -29.23 -0.74
CA GLU A 92 9.27 -30.27 -0.34
C GLU A 92 10.75 -29.82 -0.29
N ILE A 93 11.13 -28.69 -0.91
CA ILE A 93 12.54 -28.22 -0.98
C ILE A 93 12.71 -26.96 -0.12
N THR A 94 13.71 -26.97 0.76
CA THR A 94 14.02 -25.83 1.64
C THR A 94 14.89 -24.78 0.95
N ALA A 95 14.85 -23.52 1.42
CA ALA A 95 15.74 -22.43 0.95
C ALA A 95 17.22 -22.80 1.03
N SER A 96 17.63 -23.47 2.10
CA SER A 96 19.01 -23.93 2.26
C SER A 96 19.40 -24.98 1.21
N THR A 97 18.51 -25.90 0.87
CA THR A 97 18.76 -26.90 -0.18
C THR A 97 18.90 -26.26 -1.56
N LEU A 98 18.06 -25.27 -1.85
CA LEU A 98 18.09 -24.56 -3.13
C LEU A 98 19.33 -23.69 -3.27
N GLU A 99 19.71 -22.99 -2.19
CA GLU A 99 20.96 -22.23 -2.13
C GLU A 99 22.18 -23.14 -2.34
N GLN A 100 22.23 -24.30 -1.68
CA GLN A 100 23.28 -25.30 -1.90
C GLN A 100 23.35 -25.75 -3.37
N ALA A 101 22.22 -25.94 -4.03
CA ALA A 101 22.19 -26.31 -5.44
C ALA A 101 22.73 -25.18 -6.35
N VAL A 102 22.45 -23.91 -6.02
CA VAL A 102 23.06 -22.76 -6.70
C VAL A 102 24.57 -22.78 -6.52
N LEU A 103 25.06 -22.95 -5.28
CA LEU A 103 26.49 -22.98 -4.98
C LEU A 103 27.21 -24.17 -5.64
N ALA A 104 26.52 -25.29 -5.82
CA ALA A 104 27.01 -26.46 -6.54
C ALA A 104 26.91 -26.34 -8.07
N SER A 105 26.58 -25.15 -8.60
CA SER A 105 26.42 -24.90 -10.05
C SER A 105 27.49 -23.95 -10.60
N ARG A 106 27.92 -24.19 -11.84
CA ARG A 106 28.93 -23.33 -12.51
C ARG A 106 28.37 -22.06 -13.13
N LEU A 107 27.08 -22.05 -13.43
CA LEU A 107 26.37 -20.99 -14.14
C LEU A 107 24.93 -20.99 -13.68
N LEU A 108 24.34 -19.80 -13.55
CA LEU A 108 22.91 -19.61 -13.33
C LEU A 108 22.27 -18.98 -14.57
N VAL A 109 21.20 -19.61 -15.07
CA VAL A 109 20.37 -19.06 -16.15
C VAL A 109 19.00 -18.72 -15.56
N THR A 110 18.64 -17.44 -15.56
CA THR A 110 17.35 -16.96 -15.08
C THR A 110 16.42 -16.61 -16.23
N VAL A 111 15.22 -17.19 -16.19
CA VAL A 111 14.13 -16.83 -17.09
C VAL A 111 13.42 -15.59 -16.54
N LEU A 112 13.47 -14.50 -17.31
CA LEU A 112 12.81 -13.25 -17.01
C LEU A 112 11.36 -13.22 -17.50
N ASP A 113 10.53 -12.64 -16.65
CA ASP A 113 9.14 -12.29 -16.82
C ASP A 113 8.84 -11.03 -15.95
N PRO A 114 7.62 -10.47 -16.00
CA PRO A 114 7.27 -9.28 -15.23
C PRO A 114 7.35 -9.43 -13.70
N PHE A 115 7.57 -10.64 -13.18
CA PHE A 115 7.48 -11.02 -11.77
C PHE A 115 8.75 -11.66 -11.20
N THR A 116 9.80 -11.75 -12.01
CA THR A 116 10.96 -12.63 -11.74
C THR A 116 11.61 -12.36 -10.40
N PHE A 117 12.03 -11.12 -10.16
CA PHE A 117 12.71 -10.74 -8.92
C PHE A 117 11.76 -10.36 -7.77
N ILE A 118 10.44 -10.49 -7.96
CA ILE A 118 9.47 -10.41 -6.85
C ILE A 118 9.53 -11.71 -6.05
N SER A 119 9.85 -12.84 -6.70
CA SER A 119 10.00 -14.12 -6.02
C SER A 119 11.21 -14.05 -5.09
N PRO A 120 11.03 -14.24 -3.76
CA PRO A 120 12.15 -14.25 -2.82
C PRO A 120 13.13 -15.39 -3.12
N TRP A 121 12.66 -16.47 -3.73
CA TRP A 121 13.47 -17.61 -4.16
C TRP A 121 14.39 -17.23 -5.31
N VAL A 122 13.84 -16.63 -6.37
CA VAL A 122 14.64 -16.21 -7.53
C VAL A 122 15.64 -15.13 -7.15
N LEU A 123 15.22 -14.18 -6.30
CA LEU A 123 16.12 -13.15 -5.79
C LEU A 123 17.25 -13.77 -4.97
N MET A 124 16.95 -14.72 -4.06
CA MET A 124 17.95 -15.45 -3.29
C MET A 124 18.92 -16.20 -4.20
N GLU A 125 18.42 -16.99 -5.14
CA GLU A 125 19.24 -17.77 -6.08
C GLU A 125 20.22 -16.88 -6.85
N ASN A 126 19.72 -15.78 -7.41
CA ASN A 126 20.52 -14.83 -8.17
C ASN A 126 21.52 -14.09 -7.26
N LEU A 127 21.11 -13.70 -6.06
CA LEU A 127 21.97 -12.97 -5.13
C LEU A 127 23.11 -13.87 -4.60
N SER A 128 22.81 -15.13 -4.27
CA SER A 128 23.81 -16.11 -3.85
C SER A 128 24.79 -16.41 -5.00
N ALA A 129 24.30 -16.56 -6.22
CA ALA A 129 25.15 -16.70 -7.40
C ALA A 129 26.07 -15.48 -7.59
N ALA A 130 25.52 -14.27 -7.55
CA ALA A 130 26.28 -13.04 -7.73
C ALA A 130 27.34 -12.82 -6.65
N ASN A 131 27.01 -13.10 -5.38
CA ASN A 131 27.94 -12.98 -4.24
C ASN A 131 29.03 -14.04 -4.25
N CYS A 132 28.79 -15.21 -4.84
CA CYS A 132 29.81 -16.22 -5.04
C CYS A 132 30.59 -16.05 -6.34
N GLY A 133 30.24 -15.06 -7.16
CA GLY A 133 30.88 -14.83 -8.46
C GLY A 133 30.46 -15.83 -9.54
N ILE A 134 29.41 -16.61 -9.31
CA ILE A 134 28.85 -17.53 -10.29
C ILE A 134 28.24 -16.68 -11.42
N PRO A 135 28.61 -16.91 -12.69
CA PRO A 135 28.02 -16.25 -13.83
C PRO A 135 26.48 -16.36 -13.85
N ILE A 136 25.83 -15.27 -14.25
CA ILE A 136 24.37 -15.18 -14.42
C ILE A 136 24.08 -14.79 -15.86
N ILE A 137 23.19 -15.54 -16.52
CA ILE A 137 22.63 -15.24 -17.83
C ILE A 137 21.13 -15.02 -17.67
N MET A 138 20.67 -13.90 -18.20
CA MET A 138 19.25 -13.58 -18.28
C MET A 138 18.68 -13.99 -19.64
N THR A 139 17.52 -14.63 -19.66
CA THR A 139 16.81 -14.97 -20.90
C THR A 139 15.31 -14.72 -20.77
N TYR A 140 14.61 -14.37 -21.85
CA TYR A 140 13.15 -14.18 -21.81
C TYR A 140 12.49 -14.61 -23.12
N ASP A 141 11.21 -14.96 -23.03
CA ASP A 141 10.38 -15.31 -24.19
C ASP A 141 9.89 -14.05 -24.91
N ALA A 142 10.54 -13.72 -26.03
CA ALA A 142 10.25 -12.54 -26.83
C ALA A 142 8.93 -12.64 -27.61
N ASP A 143 8.32 -13.83 -27.69
CA ASP A 143 6.98 -13.99 -28.27
C ASP A 143 5.88 -13.63 -27.25
N ARG A 144 6.23 -13.53 -25.97
CA ARG A 144 5.29 -13.33 -24.85
C ARG A 144 5.44 -11.98 -24.18
N PHE A 145 6.66 -11.52 -23.97
CA PHE A 145 6.94 -10.29 -23.23
C PHE A 145 7.72 -9.30 -24.08
N HIS A 146 7.32 -8.03 -24.03
CA HIS A 146 8.12 -6.95 -24.59
C HIS A 146 9.23 -6.56 -23.61
N TRP A 147 10.40 -6.19 -24.14
CA TRP A 147 11.54 -5.78 -23.30
C TRP A 147 11.22 -4.61 -22.35
N ALA A 148 10.36 -3.67 -22.78
CA ALA A 148 9.91 -2.54 -21.96
C ALA A 148 9.11 -2.95 -20.70
N GLU A 149 8.67 -4.20 -20.60
CA GLU A 149 8.02 -4.74 -19.39
C GLU A 149 9.04 -5.33 -18.41
N LEU A 150 10.24 -5.63 -18.88
CA LEU A 150 11.29 -6.37 -18.15
C LEU A 150 12.51 -5.51 -17.81
N ASP A 151 12.75 -4.44 -18.55
CA ASP A 151 13.93 -3.57 -18.41
C ASP A 151 14.03 -2.89 -17.03
N LYS A 152 12.91 -2.79 -16.30
CA LYS A 152 12.86 -2.40 -14.88
C LYS A 152 13.85 -3.18 -14.03
N TRP A 153 14.07 -4.47 -14.32
CA TRP A 153 14.96 -5.33 -13.56
C TRP A 153 16.44 -4.97 -13.73
N VAL A 154 16.82 -4.39 -14.87
CA VAL A 154 18.19 -3.94 -15.12
C VAL A 154 18.59 -2.82 -14.16
N GLY A 155 17.67 -1.88 -13.92
CA GLY A 155 17.88 -0.78 -12.99
C GLY A 155 17.83 -1.21 -11.52
N GLN A 156 16.99 -2.21 -11.21
CA GLN A 156 16.83 -2.72 -9.85
C GLN A 156 17.95 -3.68 -9.43
N TYR A 157 18.41 -4.56 -10.32
CA TYR A 157 19.37 -5.61 -9.97
C TYR A 157 20.55 -5.60 -10.94
N PRO A 158 21.25 -4.46 -11.14
CA PRO A 158 22.27 -4.33 -12.18
C PRO A 158 23.38 -5.39 -12.08
N TRP A 159 23.65 -5.89 -10.87
CA TRP A 159 24.58 -6.98 -10.60
C TRP A 159 24.19 -8.31 -11.29
N ALA A 160 22.90 -8.55 -11.53
CA ALA A 160 22.39 -9.74 -12.21
C ALA A 160 22.48 -9.60 -13.75
N PHE A 161 22.53 -8.36 -14.27
CA PHE A 161 22.50 -8.02 -15.69
C PHE A 161 23.87 -7.65 -16.26
N ARG A 162 24.96 -8.25 -15.73
CA ARG A 162 26.33 -8.01 -16.22
C ARG A 162 26.59 -8.55 -17.62
N ARG A 163 25.73 -9.46 -18.11
CA ARG A 163 25.81 -10.09 -19.44
C ARG A 163 24.63 -9.69 -20.31
N PRO A 164 24.78 -9.68 -21.66
CA PRO A 164 23.68 -9.42 -22.56
C PRO A 164 22.49 -10.35 -22.32
N VAL A 165 21.29 -9.80 -22.24
CA VAL A 165 20.07 -10.60 -22.09
C VAL A 165 19.76 -11.34 -23.39
N VAL A 166 19.48 -12.63 -23.27
CA VAL A 166 19.18 -13.52 -24.40
C VAL A 166 17.68 -13.55 -24.66
N ALA A 167 17.25 -12.80 -25.68
CA ALA A 167 15.87 -12.89 -26.19
C ALA A 167 15.69 -14.17 -27.02
N VAL A 168 14.71 -15.01 -26.66
CA VAL A 168 14.40 -16.25 -27.39
C VAL A 168 13.00 -16.19 -28.00
N SER A 169 12.86 -16.67 -29.23
CA SER A 169 11.59 -16.67 -29.97
C SER A 169 11.38 -18.01 -30.69
N LYS A 170 10.14 -18.47 -30.73
CA LYS A 170 9.71 -19.67 -31.46
C LYS A 170 9.80 -19.47 -32.96
N GLU A 171 9.58 -18.26 -33.47
CA GLU A 171 9.73 -17.92 -34.90
C GLU A 171 11.16 -18.14 -35.41
N HIS A 172 12.14 -18.02 -34.50
CA HIS A 172 13.55 -18.18 -34.78
C HIS A 172 14.22 -19.22 -33.86
N ARG A 173 13.61 -20.40 -33.75
CA ARG A 173 14.02 -21.46 -32.81
C ARG A 173 15.52 -21.81 -32.88
N ARG A 174 16.08 -22.04 -34.08
CA ARG A 174 17.50 -22.42 -34.22
C ARG A 174 18.43 -21.28 -33.77
N ALA A 175 18.18 -20.06 -34.23
CA ALA A 175 18.96 -18.90 -33.82
C ALA A 175 18.84 -18.60 -32.31
N SER A 176 17.68 -18.89 -31.70
CA SER A 176 17.49 -18.75 -30.26
C SER A 176 18.29 -19.78 -29.45
N VAL A 177 18.36 -21.03 -29.92
CA VAL A 177 19.23 -22.06 -29.34
C VAL A 177 20.69 -21.67 -29.47
N ASP A 178 21.13 -21.28 -30.67
CA ASP A 178 22.52 -20.90 -30.93
C ASP A 178 22.95 -19.73 -30.03
N LYS A 179 22.12 -18.68 -29.90
CA LYS A 179 22.39 -17.53 -29.02
C LYS A 179 22.47 -17.91 -27.53
N LEU A 180 21.56 -18.76 -27.05
CA LEU A 180 21.59 -19.21 -25.66
C LEU A 180 22.86 -20.02 -25.39
N LEU A 181 23.22 -20.95 -26.27
CA LEU A 181 24.41 -21.78 -26.12
C LEU A 181 25.71 -20.97 -26.24
N GLU A 182 25.75 -19.97 -27.13
CA GLU A 182 26.88 -19.03 -27.22
C GLU A 182 27.08 -18.31 -25.88
N ALA A 183 26.00 -17.78 -25.29
CA ALA A 183 26.05 -17.13 -23.99
C ALA A 183 26.46 -18.10 -22.86
N VAL A 184 25.88 -19.31 -22.83
CA VAL A 184 26.18 -20.35 -21.82
C VAL A 184 27.64 -20.79 -21.91
N THR A 185 28.14 -21.06 -23.13
CA THR A 185 29.53 -21.50 -23.34
C THR A 185 30.50 -20.40 -22.93
N ALA A 186 30.25 -19.16 -23.35
CA ALA A 186 31.08 -18.02 -22.96
C ALA A 186 31.12 -17.84 -21.43
N ALA A 187 29.98 -17.96 -20.75
CA ALA A 187 29.91 -17.81 -19.30
C ALA A 187 30.59 -18.96 -18.54
N LEU A 188 30.56 -20.19 -19.05
CA LEU A 188 31.22 -21.35 -18.43
C LEU A 188 32.76 -21.32 -18.53
N GLU A 189 33.30 -20.50 -19.43
CA GLU A 189 34.75 -20.24 -19.56
C GLU A 189 35.25 -19.15 -18.60
N GLU A 190 34.33 -18.40 -17.96
CA GLU A 190 34.69 -17.34 -17.02
C GLU A 190 35.19 -17.90 -15.69
N GLU A 191 36.17 -17.21 -15.09
CA GLU A 191 36.63 -17.53 -13.75
C GLU A 191 35.60 -17.05 -12.71
N ILE A 192 35.18 -17.95 -11.82
CA ILE A 192 34.28 -17.63 -10.71
C ILE A 192 35.03 -16.72 -9.74
N LYS A 193 34.68 -15.44 -9.72
CA LYS A 193 35.30 -14.43 -8.87
C LYS A 193 34.25 -13.67 -8.07
N PRO A 194 34.16 -13.91 -6.76
CA PRO A 194 33.31 -13.12 -5.87
C PRO A 194 33.63 -11.62 -5.95
N PRO A 195 32.63 -10.74 -5.77
CA PRO A 195 32.85 -9.30 -5.68
C PRO A 195 33.68 -8.95 -4.44
N GLU A 196 34.46 -7.86 -4.49
CA GLU A 196 35.28 -7.39 -3.35
C GLU A 196 34.43 -6.98 -2.14
N THR A 197 33.21 -6.53 -2.38
CA THR A 197 32.20 -6.23 -1.36
C THR A 197 30.97 -7.08 -1.67
N ALA A 198 30.38 -7.68 -0.63
CA ALA A 198 29.15 -8.43 -0.78
C ALA A 198 28.05 -7.51 -1.34
N ILE A 199 27.38 -7.97 -2.37
CA ILE A 199 26.21 -7.35 -2.96
C ILE A 199 25.07 -7.48 -1.96
N ASP A 200 24.56 -6.34 -1.54
CA ASP A 200 23.28 -6.23 -0.84
C ASP A 200 22.24 -5.76 -1.86
N ALA A 201 21.33 -6.67 -2.23
CA ALA A 201 20.33 -6.43 -3.25
C ALA A 201 19.43 -5.22 -2.96
N LEU A 202 19.18 -4.89 -1.68
CA LEU A 202 18.38 -3.74 -1.27
C LEU A 202 19.15 -2.43 -1.36
N VAL A 203 20.48 -2.46 -1.17
CA VAL A 203 21.35 -1.28 -1.20
C VAL A 203 21.77 -0.90 -2.62
N GLU A 204 21.95 -1.88 -3.51
CA GLU A 204 22.37 -1.66 -4.91
C GLU A 204 21.21 -1.42 -5.88
N ALA A 205 19.97 -1.76 -5.50
CA ALA A 205 18.75 -1.48 -6.25
C ALA A 205 18.33 0.00 -6.21
N ARG A 206 19.23 0.93 -6.54
CA ARG A 206 18.94 2.37 -6.46
C ARG A 206 18.33 2.89 -7.75
N VAL A 207 17.16 2.37 -8.13
CA VAL A 207 16.26 3.19 -8.93
C VAL A 207 15.72 4.27 -7.99
N PRO A 208 16.01 5.56 -8.23
CA PRO A 208 15.54 6.60 -7.33
C PRO A 208 14.02 6.60 -7.30
N VAL A 209 13.46 6.47 -6.09
CA VAL A 209 12.02 6.61 -5.88
C VAL A 209 11.59 7.99 -6.36
N LYS A 210 10.51 8.04 -7.13
CA LYS A 210 9.93 9.29 -7.61
C LYS A 210 8.48 9.37 -7.23
N VAL A 211 8.09 10.51 -6.68
CA VAL A 211 6.70 10.84 -6.43
C VAL A 211 6.27 11.92 -7.41
N GLY A 212 5.06 11.75 -7.95
CA GLY A 212 4.46 12.71 -8.87
C GLY A 212 3.00 12.94 -8.51
N VAL A 213 2.48 14.06 -9.01
CA VAL A 213 1.08 14.44 -8.83
C VAL A 213 0.52 15.02 -10.12
N GLY A 214 -0.75 14.78 -10.38
CA GLY A 214 -1.47 15.33 -11.52
C GLY A 214 -2.90 15.68 -11.14
N SER A 215 -3.51 16.63 -11.84
CA SER A 215 -4.88 17.04 -11.55
C SER A 215 -5.62 17.52 -12.77
N SER A 216 -6.94 17.58 -12.66
CA SER A 216 -7.79 18.29 -13.60
C SER A 216 -8.99 18.94 -12.91
N ARG A 217 -9.51 19.99 -13.55
CA ARG A 217 -10.79 20.64 -13.23
C ARG A 217 -11.79 20.54 -14.39
N ASP A 218 -11.47 19.72 -15.39
CA ASP A 218 -12.39 19.45 -16.50
C ASP A 218 -13.65 18.77 -15.95
N THR A 219 -14.82 19.15 -16.46
CA THR A 219 -16.10 18.62 -15.98
C THR A 219 -16.42 17.25 -16.56
N VAL A 220 -15.76 16.85 -17.66
CA VAL A 220 -15.90 15.53 -18.26
C VAL A 220 -14.93 14.56 -17.59
N SER A 221 -15.46 13.60 -16.83
CA SER A 221 -14.67 12.66 -16.02
C SER A 221 -13.52 11.96 -16.78
N SER A 222 -13.76 11.50 -18.00
CA SER A 222 -12.74 10.81 -18.80
C SER A 222 -11.60 11.73 -19.23
N VAL A 223 -11.93 12.95 -19.67
CA VAL A 223 -10.95 13.99 -20.04
C VAL A 223 -10.15 14.43 -18.82
N ALA A 224 -10.83 14.58 -17.68
CA ALA A 224 -10.17 14.89 -16.40
C ALA A 224 -9.14 13.83 -16.02
N CYS A 225 -9.46 12.54 -16.18
CA CYS A 225 -8.53 11.44 -15.96
C CYS A 225 -7.32 11.50 -16.89
N GLU A 226 -7.52 11.72 -18.20
CA GLU A 226 -6.43 11.80 -19.17
C GLU A 226 -5.45 12.94 -18.86
N ILE A 227 -5.98 14.13 -18.54
CA ILE A 227 -5.16 15.30 -18.18
C ILE A 227 -4.37 15.03 -16.90
N ALA A 228 -5.04 14.56 -15.85
CA ALA A 228 -4.40 14.30 -14.57
C ALA A 228 -3.35 13.19 -14.69
N HIS A 229 -3.65 12.10 -15.38
CA HIS A 229 -2.73 10.97 -15.57
C HIS A 229 -1.50 11.38 -16.38
N ARG A 230 -1.67 12.13 -17.48
CA ARG A 230 -0.54 12.65 -18.27
C ARG A 230 0.36 13.56 -17.42
N SER A 231 -0.23 14.42 -16.60
CA SER A 231 0.49 15.31 -15.68
C SER A 231 1.23 14.54 -14.57
N LEU A 232 0.64 13.46 -14.07
CA LEU A 232 1.27 12.56 -13.11
C LEU A 232 2.51 11.89 -13.74
N LEU A 233 2.34 11.24 -14.90
CA LEU A 233 3.42 10.51 -15.56
C LEU A 233 4.61 11.40 -15.95
N SER A 234 4.38 12.66 -16.32
CA SER A 234 5.45 13.59 -16.65
C SER A 234 6.35 13.94 -15.45
N ARG A 235 5.85 13.78 -14.22
CA ARG A 235 6.61 14.00 -12.97
C ARG A 235 7.25 12.73 -12.45
N VAL A 236 6.53 11.61 -12.49
CA VAL A 236 7.05 10.31 -12.04
C VAL A 236 8.12 9.79 -13.00
N GLY A 237 8.01 10.08 -14.29
CA GLY A 237 9.00 9.70 -15.32
C GLY A 237 9.02 8.22 -15.66
N GLY A 238 7.96 7.47 -15.31
CA GLY A 238 7.78 6.05 -15.54
C GLY A 238 6.39 5.57 -15.11
N ALA A 239 6.11 4.28 -15.26
CA ALA A 239 4.87 3.68 -14.74
C ALA A 239 4.89 3.72 -13.19
N PRO A 240 3.84 4.25 -12.53
CA PRO A 240 3.76 4.24 -11.08
C PRO A 240 3.56 2.82 -10.54
N SER A 241 4.17 2.51 -9.40
CA SER A 241 3.94 1.29 -8.61
C SER A 241 2.61 1.35 -7.85
N LEU A 242 2.13 2.56 -7.54
CA LEU A 242 0.85 2.82 -6.88
C LEU A 242 0.28 4.17 -7.34
N ILE A 243 -1.05 4.24 -7.52
CA ILE A 243 -1.78 5.50 -7.68
C ILE A 243 -2.80 5.68 -6.55
N VAL A 244 -2.76 6.84 -5.90
CA VAL A 244 -3.81 7.34 -5.02
C VAL A 244 -4.64 8.34 -5.80
N ALA A 245 -5.93 8.06 -5.97
CA ALA A 245 -6.84 8.91 -6.72
C ALA A 245 -7.87 9.57 -5.78
N THR A 246 -8.13 10.85 -6.01
CA THR A 246 -9.15 11.60 -5.27
C THR A 246 -10.01 12.42 -6.23
N VAL A 247 -11.31 12.49 -5.98
CA VAL A 247 -12.24 13.17 -6.87
C VAL A 247 -13.43 13.76 -6.13
N THR A 248 -13.90 14.94 -6.51
CA THR A 248 -15.14 15.49 -5.96
C THR A 248 -16.34 14.63 -6.37
N SER A 249 -17.38 14.55 -5.51
CA SER A 249 -18.58 13.72 -5.74
C SER A 249 -19.42 14.13 -6.99
N THR A 250 -19.10 15.27 -7.59
CA THR A 250 -19.68 15.79 -8.84
C THR A 250 -19.27 15.03 -10.09
N HIS A 251 -18.14 14.32 -10.06
CA HIS A 251 -17.72 13.47 -11.16
C HIS A 251 -18.48 12.13 -11.15
N ASP A 252 -18.70 11.57 -12.33
CA ASP A 252 -19.12 10.17 -12.49
C ASP A 252 -17.97 9.23 -12.08
N ILE A 253 -18.06 8.68 -10.87
CA ILE A 253 -17.04 7.79 -10.27
C ILE A 253 -16.84 6.50 -11.08
N PRO A 254 -17.89 5.78 -11.52
CA PRO A 254 -17.75 4.70 -12.49
C PRO A 254 -16.95 5.08 -13.75
N ALA A 255 -17.25 6.22 -14.37
CA ALA A 255 -16.52 6.67 -15.56
C ALA A 255 -15.04 7.01 -15.25
N VAL A 256 -14.76 7.62 -14.10
CA VAL A 256 -13.39 7.87 -13.61
C VAL A 256 -12.63 6.55 -13.48
N MET A 257 -13.20 5.57 -12.78
CA MET A 257 -12.53 4.29 -12.52
C MET A 257 -12.32 3.47 -13.78
N ALA A 258 -13.29 3.47 -14.71
CA ALA A 258 -13.14 2.83 -16.01
C ALA A 258 -11.99 3.46 -16.81
N LYS A 259 -11.91 4.79 -16.84
CA LYS A 259 -10.86 5.48 -17.58
C LYS A 259 -9.48 5.35 -16.95
N LEU A 260 -9.36 5.38 -15.63
CA LEU A 260 -8.09 5.13 -14.93
C LEU A 260 -7.61 3.68 -15.12
N HIS A 261 -8.54 2.71 -15.16
CA HIS A 261 -8.19 1.32 -15.51
C HIS A 261 -7.67 1.20 -16.94
N GLU A 262 -8.29 1.88 -17.92
CA GLU A 262 -7.79 1.93 -19.30
C GLU A 262 -6.37 2.53 -19.38
N LEU A 263 -6.13 3.64 -18.67
CA LEU A 263 -4.87 4.39 -18.73
C LEU A 263 -3.70 3.69 -18.02
N ALA A 264 -3.98 2.91 -16.98
CA ALA A 264 -2.97 2.21 -16.19
C ALA A 264 -3.50 0.85 -15.71
N PRO A 265 -3.63 -0.14 -16.61
CA PRO A 265 -4.33 -1.39 -16.33
C PRO A 265 -3.65 -2.24 -15.24
N SER A 266 -2.32 -2.25 -15.20
CA SER A 266 -1.51 -3.05 -14.28
C SER A 266 -1.13 -2.34 -12.97
N VAL A 267 -1.54 -1.09 -12.76
CA VAL A 267 -1.15 -0.32 -11.56
C VAL A 267 -2.23 -0.49 -10.48
N PRO A 268 -1.91 -0.97 -9.27
CA PRO A 268 -2.87 -1.00 -8.18
C PRO A 268 -3.24 0.43 -7.77
N MET A 269 -4.49 0.63 -7.37
CA MET A 269 -4.98 1.97 -7.05
C MET A 269 -5.96 1.95 -5.89
N LEU A 270 -5.92 2.97 -5.06
CA LEU A 270 -6.96 3.26 -4.07
C LEU A 270 -7.35 4.73 -4.13
N GLY A 271 -8.54 5.03 -3.61
CA GLY A 271 -8.98 6.39 -3.57
C GLY A 271 -10.35 6.59 -2.96
N CYS A 272 -10.69 7.86 -2.84
CA CYS A 272 -11.94 8.29 -2.26
C CYS A 272 -12.46 9.55 -2.92
N THR A 273 -13.72 9.88 -2.60
CA THR A 273 -14.21 11.22 -2.85
C THR A 273 -13.66 12.24 -1.85
N THR A 274 -13.49 13.49 -2.29
CA THR A 274 -12.93 14.61 -1.49
C THR A 274 -13.91 15.76 -1.36
N CYS A 275 -13.83 16.46 -0.24
CA CYS A 275 -14.66 17.62 0.09
C CYS A 275 -14.20 18.86 -0.68
N ARG A 276 -15.06 19.37 -1.56
CA ARG A 276 -14.96 20.68 -2.25
C ARG A 276 -13.75 20.90 -3.15
N GLY A 277 -12.73 20.06 -3.13
CA GLY A 277 -11.56 20.28 -3.95
C GLY A 277 -10.40 19.36 -3.61
N VAL A 278 -9.26 19.68 -4.20
CA VAL A 278 -7.97 19.00 -4.03
C VAL A 278 -6.88 20.04 -3.86
N VAL A 279 -5.97 19.82 -2.91
CA VAL A 279 -4.73 20.61 -2.84
C VAL A 279 -3.69 19.94 -3.74
N LEU A 280 -3.07 20.68 -4.65
CA LEU A 280 -2.02 20.17 -5.53
C LEU A 280 -0.91 21.21 -5.74
N ASN A 281 0.32 20.90 -5.30
CA ASN A 281 1.52 21.74 -5.49
C ASN A 281 1.27 23.25 -5.32
N GLY A 282 0.76 23.66 -4.16
CA GLY A 282 0.54 25.06 -3.80
C GLY A 282 -0.82 25.60 -4.22
N SER A 283 -1.55 24.84 -5.04
CA SER A 283 -2.85 25.27 -5.57
C SER A 283 -4.01 24.61 -4.85
N TRP A 284 -5.05 25.39 -4.57
CA TRP A 284 -6.36 24.89 -4.16
C TRP A 284 -7.25 24.76 -5.40
N LEU A 285 -7.50 23.52 -5.81
CA LEU A 285 -8.32 23.19 -6.99
C LEU A 285 -9.77 22.99 -6.53
N THR A 286 -10.60 24.00 -6.77
CA THR A 286 -12.03 24.01 -6.39
C THR A 286 -12.87 24.77 -7.40
N SER A 287 -14.18 24.90 -7.21
CA SER A 287 -15.05 25.83 -7.95
C SER A 287 -15.37 27.08 -7.12
N ASN A 288 -15.57 28.20 -7.80
CA ASN A 288 -16.08 29.42 -7.16
C ASN A 288 -17.57 29.29 -6.78
N VAL A 289 -18.27 28.30 -7.33
CA VAL A 289 -19.64 27.96 -6.97
C VAL A 289 -19.60 26.85 -5.92
N LYS A 290 -20.24 27.10 -4.77
CA LYS A 290 -20.27 26.16 -3.65
C LYS A 290 -20.83 24.83 -4.10
N ASN A 291 -20.15 23.76 -3.71
CA ASN A 291 -20.53 22.37 -3.94
C ASN A 291 -20.55 21.90 -5.41
N GLU A 292 -20.18 22.75 -6.36
CA GLU A 292 -20.09 22.41 -7.80
C GLU A 292 -18.64 22.24 -8.27
N ALA A 293 -17.71 21.98 -7.34
CA ALA A 293 -16.33 21.71 -7.69
C ALA A 293 -16.23 20.43 -8.50
N PHE A 294 -15.63 20.50 -9.69
CA PHE A 294 -15.10 19.35 -10.44
C PHE A 294 -13.60 19.37 -10.24
N SER A 295 -13.09 18.47 -9.41
CA SER A 295 -11.67 18.39 -9.12
C SER A 295 -11.27 16.94 -8.97
N LEU A 296 -10.28 16.55 -9.77
CA LEU A 296 -9.66 15.23 -9.74
C LEU A 296 -8.17 15.42 -9.47
N GLY A 297 -7.65 14.69 -8.50
CA GLY A 297 -6.24 14.62 -8.15
C GLY A 297 -5.73 13.19 -8.21
N LEU A 298 -4.53 13.02 -8.75
CA LEU A 298 -3.78 11.78 -8.71
C LEU A 298 -2.45 12.05 -8.04
N TRP A 299 -2.08 11.19 -7.10
CA TRP A 299 -0.74 11.07 -6.55
C TRP A 299 -0.23 9.70 -6.94
N GLY A 300 1.04 9.61 -7.31
CA GLY A 300 1.64 8.34 -7.68
C GLY A 300 3.10 8.28 -7.30
N ILE A 301 3.54 7.06 -7.00
CA ILE A 301 4.91 6.74 -6.66
C ILE A 301 5.43 5.72 -7.65
N CYS A 302 6.59 5.96 -8.24
CA CYS A 302 7.38 4.94 -8.91
C CYS A 302 8.47 4.52 -7.95
N ASP A 303 8.30 3.32 -7.42
CA ASP A 303 9.22 2.65 -6.54
C ASP A 303 9.31 1.20 -7.02
N PRO A 304 10.19 0.89 -7.99
CA PRO A 304 10.24 -0.43 -8.58
C PRO A 304 10.71 -1.52 -7.62
N ALA A 305 11.40 -1.15 -6.53
CA ALA A 305 11.81 -2.07 -5.46
C ALA A 305 10.77 -2.16 -4.32
N GLY A 306 9.80 -1.24 -4.32
CA GLY A 306 8.71 -1.22 -3.34
C GLY A 306 7.57 -2.15 -3.71
N VAL A 307 6.79 -2.55 -2.71
CA VAL A 307 5.58 -3.36 -2.89
C VAL A 307 4.38 -2.65 -2.28
N PHE A 308 3.27 -2.65 -3.00
CA PHE A 308 2.04 -1.97 -2.59
C PHE A 308 0.86 -2.93 -2.74
N ALA A 309 0.34 -3.42 -1.61
CA ALA A 309 -0.78 -4.35 -1.58
C ALA A 309 -2.09 -3.60 -1.30
N VAL A 310 -2.89 -3.35 -2.33
CA VAL A 310 -4.18 -2.68 -2.24
C VAL A 310 -5.30 -3.69 -2.02
N ARG A 311 -6.17 -3.40 -1.04
CA ARG A 311 -7.38 -4.16 -0.73
C ARG A 311 -8.61 -3.27 -0.74
N HIS A 312 -9.77 -3.86 -1.00
CA HIS A 312 -11.06 -3.15 -0.97
C HIS A 312 -12.16 -4.04 -0.40
N LEU A 313 -12.57 -3.72 0.82
CA LEU A 313 -13.79 -4.23 1.44
C LEU A 313 -14.96 -3.41 0.93
N VAL A 314 -15.64 -3.88 -0.12
CA VAL A 314 -16.73 -3.13 -0.81
C VAL A 314 -17.93 -2.87 0.10
N LYS A 315 -18.09 -3.67 1.16
CA LYS A 315 -19.16 -3.50 2.14
C LYS A 315 -18.66 -3.85 3.54
N LYS A 316 -18.96 -2.99 4.50
CA LYS A 316 -18.73 -3.25 5.93
C LYS A 316 -19.76 -4.26 6.45
N ASP A 317 -19.31 -5.21 7.26
CA ASP A 317 -20.15 -5.98 8.17
C ASP A 317 -19.95 -5.42 9.58
N PRO A 318 -20.88 -4.59 10.09
CA PRO A 318 -20.72 -3.96 11.42
C PRO A 318 -20.55 -4.96 12.55
N THR A 319 -21.04 -6.20 12.40
CA THR A 319 -20.99 -7.21 13.47
C THR A 319 -19.61 -7.85 13.64
N ARG A 320 -18.78 -7.78 12.59
CA ARG A 320 -17.45 -8.40 12.55
C ARG A 320 -16.39 -7.46 11.98
N LEU A 321 -16.68 -6.16 11.93
CA LEU A 321 -15.89 -5.19 11.15
C LEU A 321 -14.41 -5.22 11.51
N ARG A 322 -14.10 -5.14 12.82
CA ARG A 322 -12.74 -5.19 13.35
C ARG A 322 -11.99 -6.44 12.85
N ASP A 323 -12.60 -7.61 13.01
CA ASP A 323 -11.98 -8.90 12.65
C ASP A 323 -11.84 -9.02 11.12
N SER A 324 -12.84 -8.58 10.35
CA SER A 324 -12.75 -8.56 8.88
C SER A 324 -11.63 -7.64 8.38
N VAL A 325 -11.43 -6.48 9.01
CA VAL A 325 -10.32 -5.58 8.68
C VAL A 325 -8.98 -6.22 9.06
N PHE A 326 -8.89 -6.82 10.25
CA PHE A 326 -7.70 -7.54 10.69
C PHE A 326 -7.29 -8.64 9.70
N ASP A 327 -8.25 -9.51 9.33
CA ASP A 327 -8.02 -10.63 8.40
C ASP A 327 -7.54 -10.13 7.02
N GLU A 328 -8.16 -9.08 6.48
CA GLU A 328 -7.77 -8.49 5.19
C GLU A 328 -6.38 -7.83 5.22
N VAL A 329 -6.03 -7.20 6.35
CA VAL A 329 -4.71 -6.59 6.52
C VAL A 329 -3.63 -7.67 6.63
N LEU A 330 -3.86 -8.75 7.38
CA LEU A 330 -2.95 -9.90 7.40
C LEU A 330 -2.81 -10.52 6.01
N HIS A 331 -3.91 -10.65 5.26
CA HIS A 331 -3.88 -11.15 3.89
C HIS A 331 -3.10 -10.22 2.93
N ALA A 332 -3.10 -8.91 3.16
CA ALA A 332 -2.22 -7.98 2.45
C ALA A 332 -0.75 -8.16 2.86
N CYS A 333 -0.48 -8.42 4.14
CA CYS A 333 0.88 -8.66 4.65
C CYS A 333 1.50 -9.95 4.10
N LEU A 334 0.72 -10.91 3.59
CA LEU A 334 1.27 -12.08 2.88
C LEU A 334 2.06 -11.72 1.61
N SER A 335 1.92 -10.48 1.10
CA SER A 335 2.71 -10.02 -0.04
C SER A 335 4.19 -9.86 0.28
N ARG A 336 4.57 -9.62 1.54
CA ARG A 336 5.96 -9.45 1.97
C ARG A 336 6.14 -9.73 3.47
N PRO A 337 7.19 -10.49 3.88
CA PRO A 337 7.38 -10.90 5.27
C PRO A 337 7.99 -9.82 6.18
N ASP A 338 8.63 -8.79 5.62
CA ASP A 338 9.22 -7.68 6.36
C ASP A 338 8.17 -6.66 6.83
N GLU A 339 8.52 -5.80 7.80
CA GLU A 339 7.60 -4.80 8.33
C GLU A 339 7.25 -3.74 7.26
N PRO A 340 5.96 -3.42 7.05
CA PRO A 340 5.55 -2.35 6.14
C PRO A 340 6.09 -0.98 6.57
N ALA A 341 6.29 -0.10 5.59
CA ALA A 341 6.70 1.29 5.83
C ALA A 341 5.52 2.15 6.31
N PHE A 342 4.32 1.93 5.79
CA PHE A 342 3.08 2.57 6.23
C PHE A 342 1.84 1.82 5.72
N ALA A 343 0.68 2.19 6.27
CA ALA A 343 -0.63 1.88 5.73
C ALA A 343 -1.42 3.17 5.45
N LEU A 344 -2.06 3.24 4.28
CA LEU A 344 -2.97 4.34 3.92
C LEU A 344 -4.38 3.79 3.73
N LEU A 345 -5.39 4.41 4.34
CA LEU A 345 -6.79 3.99 4.22
C LEU A 345 -7.74 5.12 3.82
N PHE A 346 -8.85 4.73 3.17
CA PHE A 346 -10.06 5.52 3.03
C PHE A 346 -11.30 4.67 3.29
N SER A 347 -12.20 5.14 4.15
CA SER A 347 -13.43 4.41 4.53
C SER A 347 -14.69 5.26 4.40
N SER A 348 -15.88 4.65 4.42
CA SER A 348 -17.09 5.43 4.69
C SER A 348 -17.08 5.97 6.13
N PRO A 349 -17.68 7.14 6.40
CA PRO A 349 -17.80 7.66 7.76
C PRO A 349 -18.57 6.73 8.72
N GLY A 350 -18.24 6.76 10.02
CA GLY A 350 -19.09 6.26 11.11
C GLY A 350 -18.61 5.02 11.87
N GLN A 351 -17.59 4.31 11.39
CA GLN A 351 -17.03 3.13 12.08
C GLN A 351 -15.49 3.16 12.10
N GLU A 352 -14.90 4.36 12.07
CA GLU A 352 -13.45 4.60 12.00
C GLU A 352 -12.68 3.88 13.11
N GLU A 353 -13.15 3.92 14.35
CA GLU A 353 -12.48 3.32 15.51
C GLU A 353 -12.36 1.79 15.40
N ALA A 354 -13.41 1.11 14.94
CA ALA A 354 -13.39 -0.35 14.74
C ALA A 354 -12.46 -0.76 13.59
N ILE A 355 -12.36 0.07 12.55
CA ILE A 355 -11.43 -0.14 11.42
C ILE A 355 -10.00 0.02 11.91
N LEU A 356 -9.70 1.09 12.64
CA LEU A 356 -8.36 1.36 13.15
C LEU A 356 -7.89 0.32 14.16
N ASP A 357 -8.77 -0.17 15.03
CA ASP A 357 -8.46 -1.27 15.95
C ASP A 357 -8.12 -2.56 15.19
N GLY A 358 -8.88 -2.90 14.14
CA GLY A 358 -8.57 -4.04 13.27
C GLY A 358 -7.22 -3.90 12.56
N MET A 359 -6.93 -2.72 11.98
CA MET A 359 -5.66 -2.44 11.30
C MET A 359 -4.49 -2.47 12.28
N GLN A 360 -4.58 -1.77 13.41
CA GLN A 360 -3.50 -1.70 14.39
C GLN A 360 -3.22 -3.06 15.03
N ALA A 361 -4.26 -3.88 15.27
CA ALA A 361 -4.05 -5.22 15.80
C ALA A 361 -3.22 -6.11 14.86
N ALA A 362 -3.33 -5.91 13.53
CA ALA A 362 -2.55 -6.63 12.54
C ALA A 362 -1.15 -6.03 12.31
N LEU A 363 -1.03 -4.71 12.39
CA LEU A 363 0.16 -3.96 11.98
C LEU A 363 1.07 -3.53 13.14
N GLY A 364 0.60 -3.58 14.39
CA GLY A 364 1.35 -3.06 15.53
C GLY A 364 1.58 -1.54 15.44
N ASP A 365 2.84 -1.14 15.38
CA ASP A 365 3.27 0.27 15.41
C ASP A 365 3.48 0.89 14.02
N VAL A 366 3.27 0.12 12.94
CA VAL A 366 3.37 0.64 11.56
C VAL A 366 2.52 1.90 11.42
N PRO A 367 3.07 2.98 10.82
CA PRO A 367 2.31 4.20 10.61
C PRO A 367 1.03 4.00 9.80
N ILE A 368 -0.11 4.33 10.38
CA ILE A 368 -1.41 4.40 9.69
C ILE A 368 -1.71 5.87 9.38
N LEU A 369 -2.24 6.13 8.18
CA LEU A 369 -2.75 7.44 7.78
C LEU A 369 -4.02 7.27 6.96
N GLY A 370 -4.99 8.17 7.06
CA GLY A 370 -6.17 8.11 6.22
C GLY A 370 -7.22 9.13 6.57
N GLY A 371 -8.36 9.01 5.91
CA GLY A 371 -9.57 9.71 6.28
C GLY A 371 -10.81 9.00 5.76
N SER A 372 -11.96 9.29 6.35
CA SER A 372 -13.23 8.88 5.75
C SER A 372 -13.53 9.68 4.48
N SER A 373 -14.03 9.02 3.44
CA SER A 373 -14.40 9.69 2.19
C SER A 373 -15.39 10.80 2.46
N ALA A 374 -15.19 11.92 1.79
CA ALA A 374 -16.02 13.10 1.95
C ALA A 374 -16.83 13.39 0.69
N ASP A 375 -17.82 14.25 0.84
CA ASP A 375 -18.53 14.87 -0.27
C ASP A 375 -18.57 16.39 -0.08
N ASN A 376 -19.16 17.10 -1.04
CA ASN A 376 -19.15 18.55 -1.05
C ASN A 376 -20.08 19.20 0.00
N ALA A 377 -21.12 18.49 0.44
CA ALA A 377 -22.26 19.07 1.15
C ALA A 377 -22.64 18.35 2.46
N GLY A 378 -21.92 17.29 2.84
CA GLY A 378 -22.26 16.39 3.93
C GLY A 378 -23.51 15.55 3.67
N LEU A 379 -23.80 15.20 2.40
CA LEU A 379 -25.08 14.58 1.98
C LEU A 379 -25.00 13.06 1.72
N ALA A 380 -23.95 12.39 2.17
CA ALA A 380 -23.73 10.96 1.93
C ALA A 380 -23.52 10.59 0.45
N GLU A 381 -22.96 11.51 -0.33
CA GLU A 381 -22.62 11.28 -1.73
C GLU A 381 -21.20 10.71 -1.91
N TRP A 382 -20.49 10.48 -0.81
CA TRP A 382 -19.12 9.98 -0.82
C TRP A 382 -18.98 8.59 -1.44
N SER A 383 -17.78 8.23 -1.87
CA SER A 383 -17.46 6.87 -2.34
C SER A 383 -16.03 6.49 -1.95
N GLN A 384 -15.78 5.19 -1.81
CA GLN A 384 -14.45 4.58 -1.82
C GLN A 384 -14.30 3.79 -3.11
N PHE A 385 -13.10 3.73 -3.66
CA PHE A 385 -12.83 2.98 -4.87
C PHE A 385 -11.42 2.43 -4.91
N ALA A 386 -11.25 1.35 -5.65
CA ALA A 386 -9.96 0.68 -5.76
C ALA A 386 -9.82 -0.11 -7.06
N LYS A 387 -8.57 -0.23 -7.51
CA LYS A 387 -8.07 -1.36 -8.30
C LYS A 387 -7.22 -2.21 -7.37
N ALA A 388 -7.86 -3.15 -6.68
CA ALA A 388 -7.19 -4.01 -5.70
C ALA A 388 -6.18 -4.94 -6.40
N GLY A 389 -5.14 -5.35 -5.67
CA GLY A 389 -4.02 -6.09 -6.24
C GLY A 389 -2.71 -5.70 -5.58
N VAL A 390 -1.63 -6.33 -6.03
CA VAL A 390 -0.27 -6.03 -5.56
C VAL A 390 0.49 -5.37 -6.70
N SER A 391 1.35 -4.41 -6.40
CA SER A 391 2.25 -3.84 -7.41
C SER A 391 3.10 -4.95 -8.03
N ASP A 392 3.27 -4.88 -9.36
CA ASP A 392 3.89 -5.95 -10.13
C ASP A 392 3.18 -7.31 -9.95
N ASP A 393 1.86 -7.31 -9.73
CA ASP A 393 1.02 -8.50 -9.77
C ASP A 393 -0.31 -8.27 -10.48
N THR A 394 -1.23 -9.20 -10.25
CA THR A 394 -2.60 -9.20 -10.65
C THR A 394 -3.27 -8.03 -9.96
N VAL A 395 -3.66 -7.08 -10.81
CA VAL A 395 -4.57 -6.02 -10.46
C VAL A 395 -5.94 -6.41 -11.01
N VAL A 396 -6.92 -6.49 -10.12
CA VAL A 396 -8.28 -6.86 -10.49
C VAL A 396 -9.01 -5.68 -11.14
N GLN A 397 -10.20 -5.97 -11.66
CA GLN A 397 -11.12 -4.95 -12.15
C GLN A 397 -11.46 -3.92 -11.06
N PRO A 398 -11.70 -2.66 -11.42
CA PRO A 398 -11.99 -1.62 -10.46
C PRO A 398 -13.31 -1.93 -9.72
N SER A 399 -13.34 -1.55 -8.45
CA SER A 399 -14.50 -1.69 -7.57
C SER A 399 -14.80 -0.36 -6.87
N ILE A 400 -16.09 -0.13 -6.61
CA ILE A 400 -16.61 1.11 -6.00
C ILE A 400 -17.56 0.73 -4.88
N SER A 401 -17.50 1.46 -3.78
CA SER A 401 -18.41 1.31 -2.64
C SER A 401 -18.87 2.68 -2.12
N LYS A 402 -20.04 2.67 -1.46
CA LYS A 402 -20.55 3.80 -0.66
C LYS A 402 -20.36 3.59 0.83
N ASP A 403 -20.17 2.34 1.23
CA ASP A 403 -20.04 1.89 2.61
C ASP A 403 -18.90 0.86 2.76
N GLY A 404 -17.76 1.16 2.14
CA GLY A 404 -16.62 0.27 2.11
C GLY A 404 -15.37 0.86 2.76
N ILE A 405 -14.27 0.12 2.58
CA ILE A 405 -12.93 0.46 3.06
C ILE A 405 -11.95 0.07 1.98
N THR A 406 -11.16 1.02 1.49
CA THR A 406 -10.01 0.76 0.64
C THR A 406 -8.75 1.11 1.41
N PHE A 407 -7.73 0.28 1.31
CA PHE A 407 -6.45 0.54 1.96
C PHE A 407 -5.30 -0.06 1.17
N VAL A 408 -4.10 0.44 1.44
CA VAL A 408 -2.84 -0.09 0.93
C VAL A 408 -1.90 -0.33 2.10
N ILE A 409 -1.25 -1.51 2.10
CA ILE A 409 -0.08 -1.79 2.92
C ILE A 409 1.14 -1.62 2.01
N ALA A 410 2.08 -0.76 2.41
CA ALA A 410 3.15 -0.29 1.55
C ALA A 410 4.53 -0.61 2.15
N TRP A 411 5.38 -1.25 1.35
CA TRP A 411 6.80 -1.47 1.61
C TRP A 411 7.58 -0.61 0.63
N THR A 412 7.98 0.59 1.05
CA THR A 412 8.76 1.48 0.20
C THR A 412 10.26 1.22 0.32
N SER A 413 10.99 1.36 -0.78
CA SER A 413 12.46 1.35 -0.78
C SER A 413 13.05 2.67 -0.27
N CYS A 414 12.24 3.73 -0.17
CA CYS A 414 12.62 4.99 0.46
C CYS A 414 12.10 5.13 1.89
N PHE A 415 12.78 5.99 2.66
CA PHE A 415 12.33 6.38 3.99
C PHE A 415 11.06 7.23 3.91
N VAL A 416 10.10 6.90 4.76
CA VAL A 416 8.84 7.62 4.93
C VAL A 416 8.65 7.99 6.39
N THR A 417 7.95 9.09 6.64
CA THR A 417 7.49 9.46 7.97
C THR A 417 6.10 10.08 7.91
N SER A 418 5.34 10.00 9.01
CA SER A 418 4.00 10.55 9.08
C SER A 418 3.67 11.18 10.43
N ALA A 419 2.71 12.10 10.41
CA ALA A 419 2.17 12.73 11.60
C ALA A 419 0.66 12.99 11.45
N LEU A 420 -0.05 12.85 12.56
CA LEU A 420 -1.41 13.34 12.75
C LEU A 420 -1.38 14.46 13.79
N THR A 421 -1.82 15.66 13.42
CA THR A 421 -1.81 16.82 14.34
C THR A 421 -3.10 17.61 14.28
N SER A 422 -3.26 18.57 15.21
CA SER A 422 -4.34 19.56 15.15
C SER A 422 -3.79 20.97 15.32
N GLY A 423 -4.46 21.94 14.71
CA GLY A 423 -4.12 23.36 14.89
C GLY A 423 -4.73 24.00 16.14
N PHE A 424 -5.33 23.20 17.02
CA PHE A 424 -6.07 23.65 18.20
C PHE A 424 -5.21 23.68 19.46
N ARG A 425 -5.66 24.46 20.45
CA ARG A 425 -5.11 24.46 21.80
C ARG A 425 -6.20 24.18 22.84
N PRO A 426 -5.90 23.43 23.91
CA PRO A 426 -6.83 23.27 25.02
C PRO A 426 -7.12 24.62 25.70
N THR A 427 -8.37 24.82 26.11
CA THR A 427 -8.74 25.90 27.04
C THR A 427 -8.56 25.45 28.49
N GLN A 428 -8.93 26.32 29.43
CA GLN A 428 -9.04 25.97 30.85
C GLN A 428 -10.25 25.05 31.15
N HIS A 429 -11.22 24.97 30.23
CA HIS A 429 -12.45 24.20 30.43
C HIS A 429 -12.21 22.72 30.17
N ARG A 430 -12.46 21.90 31.19
CA ARG A 430 -12.24 20.45 31.19
C ARG A 430 -13.28 19.77 32.06
N GLY A 431 -13.53 18.50 31.78
CA GLY A 431 -14.42 17.64 32.54
C GLY A 431 -14.27 16.18 32.13
N VAL A 432 -14.97 15.30 32.83
CA VAL A 432 -14.97 13.86 32.55
C VAL A 432 -16.31 13.46 31.97
N VAL A 433 -16.31 12.70 30.87
CA VAL A 433 -17.53 12.10 30.34
C VAL A 433 -18.06 11.08 31.35
N THR A 434 -19.26 11.32 31.87
CA THR A 434 -19.90 10.46 32.88
C THR A 434 -21.05 9.62 32.35
N ALA A 435 -21.53 9.89 31.14
CA ALA A 435 -22.52 9.07 30.45
C ALA A 435 -22.44 9.29 28.93
N VAL A 436 -22.48 8.20 28.17
CA VAL A 436 -22.59 8.19 26.71
C VAL A 436 -23.82 7.38 26.27
N ASP A 437 -24.36 7.71 25.11
CA ASP A 437 -25.39 6.94 24.42
C ASP A 437 -24.81 6.38 23.11
N THR A 438 -25.62 5.66 22.34
CA THR A 438 -25.22 5.17 21.01
C THR A 438 -24.89 6.32 20.06
N ASP A 439 -24.24 5.99 18.94
CA ASP A 439 -24.02 6.90 17.82
C ASP A 439 -23.24 8.17 18.21
N ARG A 440 -22.17 8.00 18.98
CA ARG A 440 -21.22 9.08 19.32
C ARG A 440 -21.87 10.23 20.08
N THR A 441 -22.77 9.92 21.01
CA THR A 441 -23.52 10.92 21.77
C THR A 441 -23.06 11.00 23.22
N ILE A 442 -22.53 12.16 23.61
CA ILE A 442 -22.20 12.46 25.00
C ILE A 442 -23.46 12.96 25.70
N VAL A 443 -23.90 12.24 26.73
CA VAL A 443 -25.11 12.59 27.51
C VAL A 443 -24.75 13.51 28.66
N ALA A 444 -23.69 13.18 29.39
CA ALA A 444 -23.29 13.93 30.58
C ALA A 444 -21.77 14.09 30.72
N ILE A 445 -21.38 15.26 31.24
CA ILE A 445 -20.02 15.63 31.60
C ILE A 445 -20.06 16.08 33.07
N ASP A 446 -19.22 15.49 33.92
CA ASP A 446 -19.21 15.72 35.37
C ASP A 446 -20.59 15.61 36.04
N GLY A 447 -21.41 14.65 35.57
CA GLY A 447 -22.78 14.42 36.06
C GLY A 447 -23.80 15.48 35.62
N GLN A 448 -23.41 16.44 34.78
CA GLN A 448 -24.28 17.48 34.23
C GLN A 448 -24.57 17.23 32.75
N SER A 449 -25.68 17.80 32.25
CA SER A 449 -26.03 17.74 30.82
C SER A 449 -24.86 18.22 29.95
N ALA A 450 -24.47 17.42 28.96
CA ALA A 450 -23.35 17.73 28.08
C ALA A 450 -23.55 19.06 27.33
N SER A 451 -24.75 19.34 26.82
CA SER A 451 -25.03 20.59 26.10
C SER A 451 -25.05 21.80 27.04
N ALA A 452 -25.49 21.63 28.30
CA ALA A 452 -25.41 22.69 29.29
C ALA A 452 -23.95 23.03 29.63
N VAL A 453 -23.13 22.01 29.87
CA VAL A 453 -21.69 22.17 30.11
C VAL A 453 -21.01 22.84 28.91
N TYR A 454 -21.28 22.36 27.70
CA TYR A 454 -20.68 22.93 26.48
C TYR A 454 -21.16 24.35 26.19
N LYS A 455 -22.42 24.68 26.50
CA LYS A 455 -22.93 26.05 26.44
C LYS A 455 -22.17 26.96 27.40
N THR A 456 -21.92 26.52 28.63
CA THR A 456 -21.14 27.28 29.61
C THR A 456 -19.70 27.45 29.16
N TRP A 457 -19.05 26.39 28.67
CA TRP A 457 -17.66 26.47 28.22
C TRP A 457 -17.48 27.42 27.03
N SER A 458 -18.45 27.45 26.12
CA SER A 458 -18.43 28.32 24.93
C SER A 458 -18.98 29.72 25.17
N ASP A 459 -19.32 30.09 26.42
CA ASP A 459 -20.03 31.33 26.74
C ASP A 459 -21.31 31.54 25.89
N GLY A 460 -21.94 30.44 25.47
CA GLY A 460 -23.11 30.43 24.59
C GLY A 460 -22.81 30.64 23.10
N ALA A 461 -21.58 30.91 22.70
CA ALA A 461 -21.22 31.21 21.31
C ALA A 461 -21.62 30.10 20.33
N VAL A 462 -21.45 28.84 20.73
CA VAL A 462 -21.81 27.67 19.90
C VAL A 462 -23.33 27.50 19.78
N MET A 463 -24.06 27.95 20.80
CA MET A 463 -25.52 27.75 20.95
C MET A 463 -26.33 28.97 20.48
N THR A 464 -25.68 30.00 19.94
CA THR A 464 -26.34 31.23 19.50
C THR A 464 -27.05 30.99 18.17
N ASP A 465 -28.30 31.45 18.06
CA ASP A 465 -29.14 31.36 16.85
C ASP A 465 -29.29 29.95 16.26
N VAL A 466 -29.25 28.92 17.12
CA VAL A 466 -29.46 27.53 16.71
C VAL A 466 -30.91 27.29 16.31
N GLU A 467 -31.11 26.76 15.11
CA GLU A 467 -32.41 26.34 14.61
C GLU A 467 -32.67 24.88 14.98
N TRP A 468 -33.82 24.62 15.62
CA TRP A 468 -34.21 23.29 16.07
C TRP A 468 -35.05 22.58 15.00
N GLU A 469 -34.58 21.41 14.59
CA GLU A 469 -35.32 20.46 13.76
C GLU A 469 -35.69 19.26 14.62
N GLY A 470 -36.95 19.20 15.05
CA GLY A 470 -37.40 18.17 15.99
C GLY A 470 -36.71 18.31 17.34
N ASP A 471 -35.98 17.27 17.78
CA ASP A 471 -35.26 17.22 19.07
C ASP A 471 -33.79 17.62 18.98
N THR A 472 -33.30 17.92 17.77
CA THR A 472 -31.89 18.25 17.49
C THR A 472 -31.73 19.62 16.87
N ALA A 473 -30.61 20.27 17.13
CA ALA A 473 -30.15 21.44 16.37
C ALA A 473 -28.71 21.21 15.91
N THR A 474 -28.40 21.60 14.68
CA THR A 474 -27.02 21.51 14.16
C THR A 474 -26.17 22.63 14.76
N VAL A 475 -24.98 22.27 15.24
CA VAL A 475 -23.95 23.23 15.71
C VAL A 475 -22.68 23.13 14.87
N LEU A 476 -22.72 22.38 13.77
CA LEU A 476 -21.55 21.99 13.01
C LEU A 476 -20.68 23.20 12.62
N ARG A 477 -21.31 24.28 12.17
CA ARG A 477 -20.57 25.48 11.76
C ARG A 477 -20.05 26.29 12.95
N SER A 478 -20.86 26.44 14.00
CA SER A 478 -20.53 27.26 15.16
C SER A 478 -19.47 26.59 16.05
N SER A 479 -19.40 25.26 16.06
CA SER A 479 -18.42 24.49 16.83
C SER A 479 -17.06 24.31 16.15
N ALA A 480 -16.92 24.66 14.86
CA ALA A 480 -15.70 24.38 14.08
C ALA A 480 -14.42 25.03 14.67
N PHE A 481 -14.57 26.13 15.41
CA PHE A 481 -13.45 26.83 16.09
C PHE A 481 -13.43 26.65 17.61
N MET A 482 -14.40 25.91 18.15
CA MET A 482 -14.53 25.58 19.57
C MET A 482 -14.85 24.09 19.82
N PRO A 483 -14.16 23.14 19.15
CA PRO A 483 -14.52 21.73 19.26
C PRO A 483 -14.18 21.16 20.65
N LEU A 484 -14.64 19.95 20.93
CA LEU A 484 -14.18 19.18 22.09
C LEU A 484 -12.90 18.43 21.72
N GLY A 485 -12.10 18.06 22.71
CA GLY A 485 -10.92 17.22 22.51
C GLY A 485 -10.73 16.24 23.64
N GLU A 486 -10.31 15.02 23.32
CA GLU A 486 -9.82 14.07 24.32
C GLU A 486 -8.45 14.53 24.78
N LEU A 487 -8.26 14.62 26.10
CA LEU A 487 -7.02 15.06 26.71
C LEU A 487 -6.28 13.86 27.31
N CYS A 488 -4.99 13.77 27.04
CA CYS A 488 -4.09 12.79 27.64
C CYS A 488 -2.89 13.52 28.23
N GLN A 489 -2.81 13.55 29.57
CA GLN A 489 -1.84 14.33 30.33
C GLN A 489 -1.84 15.82 29.93
N GLY A 490 -3.03 16.38 29.72
CA GLY A 490 -3.24 17.78 29.33
C GLY A 490 -2.83 18.14 27.90
N LYS A 491 -2.39 17.18 27.08
CA LYS A 491 -2.18 17.33 25.63
C LYS A 491 -3.35 16.74 24.86
N ILE A 492 -3.64 17.29 23.68
CA ILE A 492 -4.70 16.80 22.80
C ILE A 492 -4.30 15.41 22.29
N ASN A 493 -5.15 14.42 22.51
CA ASN A 493 -5.03 13.08 21.93
C ASN A 493 -5.75 13.01 20.58
N LYS A 494 -7.02 13.44 20.56
CA LYS A 494 -7.85 13.64 19.37
C LYS A 494 -8.76 14.83 19.55
N VAL A 495 -9.18 15.38 18.42
CA VAL A 495 -10.22 16.42 18.35
C VAL A 495 -11.54 15.76 17.97
N MET A 496 -12.62 16.15 18.61
CA MET A 496 -13.96 15.59 18.44
C MET A 496 -14.91 16.72 18.07
N HIS A 497 -15.46 16.67 16.86
CA HIS A 497 -16.25 17.76 16.32
C HIS A 497 -17.73 17.62 16.70
N PRO A 498 -18.32 18.54 17.49
CA PRO A 498 -19.76 18.53 17.75
C PRO A 498 -20.57 18.76 16.48
N ALA A 499 -21.56 17.92 16.24
CA ALA A 499 -22.45 18.02 15.08
C ALA A 499 -23.83 18.51 15.50
N PHE A 500 -24.38 17.91 16.56
CA PHE A 500 -25.74 18.19 17.01
C PHE A 500 -25.80 18.39 18.52
N ILE A 501 -26.70 19.27 18.93
CA ILE A 501 -27.16 19.38 20.31
C ILE A 501 -28.59 18.88 20.40
N HIS A 502 -28.94 18.29 21.55
CA HIS A 502 -30.25 17.71 21.78
C HIS A 502 -31.04 18.49 22.83
N LYS A 503 -32.36 18.59 22.68
CA LYS A 503 -33.24 19.21 23.68
C LYS A 503 -33.15 18.55 25.06
N ARG A 504 -32.83 17.25 25.07
CA ARG A 504 -32.61 16.45 26.28
C ARG A 504 -31.25 16.68 26.94
N GLY A 505 -30.42 17.55 26.38
CA GLY A 505 -29.17 17.95 27.02
C GLY A 505 -27.92 17.22 26.52
N ALA A 506 -28.02 16.37 25.51
CA ALA A 506 -26.90 15.61 24.95
C ALA A 506 -26.20 16.37 23.80
N VAL A 507 -25.00 15.93 23.44
CA VAL A 507 -24.21 16.43 22.30
C VAL A 507 -23.72 15.25 21.47
N THR A 508 -24.10 15.20 20.19
CA THR A 508 -23.56 14.22 19.23
C THR A 508 -22.32 14.80 18.58
N ILE A 509 -21.24 14.02 18.58
CA ILE A 509 -19.94 14.35 18.00
C ILE A 509 -19.60 13.39 16.86
N PHE A 510 -18.57 13.71 16.07
CA PHE A 510 -18.14 12.87 14.95
C PHE A 510 -17.05 11.85 15.27
N ALA A 511 -16.69 11.65 16.53
CA ALA A 511 -15.76 10.60 16.97
C ALA A 511 -16.32 9.90 18.22
N ASP A 512 -15.81 8.70 18.53
CA ASP A 512 -16.33 7.95 19.69
C ASP A 512 -15.94 8.62 21.01
N ALA A 513 -16.89 8.66 21.94
CA ALA A 513 -16.69 9.02 23.34
C ALA A 513 -16.93 7.79 24.24
N ARG A 514 -16.27 7.76 25.40
CA ARG A 514 -16.44 6.71 26.41
C ARG A 514 -16.52 7.31 27.80
N GLU A 515 -17.23 6.64 28.71
CA GLU A 515 -17.24 7.01 30.11
C GLU A 515 -15.82 6.99 30.70
N GLY A 516 -15.52 7.96 31.54
CA GLY A 516 -14.17 8.15 32.11
C GLY A 516 -13.20 8.90 31.19
N MET A 517 -13.58 9.25 29.96
CA MET A 517 -12.75 10.07 29.08
C MET A 517 -12.63 11.50 29.62
N GLU A 518 -11.41 11.97 29.87
CA GLU A 518 -11.13 13.39 30.11
C GLU A 518 -11.26 14.16 28.80
N ILE A 519 -12.13 15.16 28.79
CA ILE A 519 -12.35 16.03 27.63
C ILE A 519 -12.17 17.50 28.02
N GLY A 520 -11.83 18.32 27.04
CA GLY A 520 -11.82 19.77 27.21
C GLY A 520 -12.29 20.49 25.96
N MET A 521 -12.76 21.73 26.15
CA MET A 521 -13.03 22.60 25.01
C MET A 521 -11.71 23.09 24.44
N LEU A 522 -11.57 23.00 23.13
CA LEU A 522 -10.43 23.49 22.39
C LEU A 522 -10.78 24.82 21.72
N THR A 523 -9.77 25.57 21.29
CA THR A 523 -9.98 26.81 20.54
C THR A 523 -8.88 27.04 19.52
N ALA A 524 -9.23 27.67 18.41
CA ALA A 524 -8.27 28.22 17.46
C ALA A 524 -8.89 29.41 16.71
N ALA A 525 -8.06 30.40 16.38
CA ALA A 525 -8.47 31.45 15.44
C ALA A 525 -8.41 30.91 14.00
N PRO A 526 -9.30 31.31 13.09
CA PRO A 526 -9.32 30.83 11.71
C PRO A 526 -7.97 30.96 10.99
N GLU A 527 -7.30 32.11 11.14
CA GLU A 527 -5.99 32.38 10.54
C GLU A 527 -4.88 31.52 11.14
N THR A 528 -5.06 31.08 12.39
CA THR A 528 -4.13 30.16 13.06
C THR A 528 -4.26 28.75 12.48
N LEU A 529 -5.47 28.29 12.20
CA LEU A 529 -5.70 26.97 11.60
C LEU A 529 -5.10 26.88 10.18
N ALA A 530 -5.30 27.91 9.36
CA ALA A 530 -4.72 27.97 8.02
C ALA A 530 -3.17 27.88 8.05
N LYS A 531 -2.52 28.55 9.02
CA LYS A 531 -1.07 28.52 9.20
C LYS A 531 -0.57 27.18 9.75
N ASN A 532 -1.29 26.62 10.72
CA ASN A 532 -0.90 25.41 11.43
C ASN A 532 -0.95 24.13 10.57
N ILE A 533 -1.68 24.15 9.46
CA ILE A 533 -1.66 23.08 8.44
C ILE A 533 -0.23 22.67 8.07
N SER A 534 0.64 23.66 7.88
CA SER A 534 2.02 23.45 7.44
C SER A 534 2.96 23.01 8.56
N GLU A 535 2.57 23.17 9.83
CA GLU A 535 3.40 22.82 10.99
C GLU A 535 3.60 21.32 11.14
N SER A 536 2.61 20.49 10.75
CA SER A 536 2.76 19.02 10.76
C SER A 536 3.92 18.59 9.87
N ALA A 537 3.93 19.08 8.62
CA ALA A 537 4.99 18.81 7.67
C ALA A 537 6.33 19.38 8.16
N ARG A 538 6.33 20.59 8.73
CA ARG A 538 7.54 21.20 9.28
C ARG A 538 8.12 20.38 10.45
N SER A 539 7.28 19.88 11.35
CA SER A 539 7.72 19.04 12.47
C SER A 539 8.43 17.79 11.97
N LEU A 540 7.83 17.09 11.00
CA LEU A 540 8.43 15.91 10.38
C LEU A 540 9.76 16.22 9.68
N LEU A 541 9.81 17.34 8.95
CA LEU A 541 11.05 17.80 8.30
C LEU A 541 12.17 18.15 9.27
N VAL A 542 11.85 18.55 10.50
CA VAL A 542 12.85 18.89 11.52
C VAL A 542 13.26 17.65 12.33
N GLN A 543 12.33 16.72 12.55
CA GLN A 543 12.54 15.55 13.41
C GLN A 543 13.16 14.38 12.64
N ASP A 544 12.66 14.10 11.44
CA ASP A 544 12.91 12.83 10.76
C ASP A 544 13.64 13.00 9.43
N LEU A 545 13.42 14.10 8.71
CA LEU A 545 14.21 14.47 7.54
C LEU A 545 15.34 15.42 7.94
N GLN A 546 16.45 15.44 7.21
CA GLN A 546 17.56 16.35 7.53
C GLN A 546 17.35 17.71 6.86
N SER A 547 16.67 17.73 5.71
CA SER A 547 16.34 18.94 4.97
C SER A 547 15.06 18.80 4.15
N ALA A 548 14.49 19.94 3.73
CA ALA A 548 13.39 19.94 2.76
C ALA A 548 13.82 19.40 1.38
N ASP A 549 15.11 19.48 1.04
CA ASP A 549 15.68 18.94 -0.20
C ASP A 549 15.63 17.41 -0.23
N ASP A 550 15.54 16.76 0.95
CA ASP A 550 15.37 15.31 1.04
C ASP A 550 13.93 14.88 0.73
N CYS A 551 12.95 15.78 0.76
CA CYS A 551 11.54 15.45 0.54
C CYS A 551 11.26 15.36 -0.96
N ILE A 552 10.91 14.17 -1.46
CA ILE A 552 10.59 13.94 -2.88
C ILE A 552 9.09 13.97 -3.18
N GLY A 553 8.25 13.99 -2.15
CA GLY A 553 6.80 14.01 -2.29
C GLY A 553 6.06 14.01 -0.96
N ALA A 554 4.80 14.46 -1.00
CA ALA A 554 3.94 14.47 0.19
C ALA A 554 2.49 14.10 -0.16
N LEU A 555 1.87 13.30 0.72
CA LEU A 555 0.44 13.04 0.72
C LEU A 555 -0.16 13.58 2.01
N MET A 556 -1.19 14.41 1.89
CA MET A 556 -1.79 15.12 3.01
C MET A 556 -3.27 14.75 3.14
N ILE A 557 -3.73 14.58 4.37
CA ILE A 557 -5.15 14.42 4.68
C ILE A 557 -5.63 15.66 5.41
N PHE A 558 -6.66 16.30 4.86
CA PHE A 558 -7.28 17.50 5.38
C PHE A 558 -8.70 17.19 5.85
N CYS A 559 -9.11 17.79 6.96
CA CYS A 559 -10.50 17.75 7.35
C CYS A 559 -11.39 18.61 6.46
N GLY A 560 -12.37 18.00 5.82
CA GLY A 560 -13.43 18.63 5.04
C GLY A 560 -14.22 19.61 5.89
N GLY A 561 -14.55 19.27 7.14
CA GLY A 561 -15.21 20.20 8.07
C GLY A 561 -14.40 21.49 8.29
N LEU A 562 -13.08 21.36 8.36
CA LEU A 562 -12.19 22.51 8.48
C LEU A 562 -12.06 23.26 7.14
N VAL A 563 -11.85 22.56 6.03
CA VAL A 563 -11.83 23.13 4.67
C VAL A 563 -13.09 23.98 4.44
N MET A 564 -14.25 23.51 4.89
CA MET A 564 -15.51 24.27 4.80
C MET A 564 -15.54 25.52 5.68
N ALA A 565 -14.87 25.48 6.84
CA ALA A 565 -14.81 26.58 7.80
C ALA A 565 -13.77 27.66 7.40
N ILE A 566 -12.69 27.28 6.73
CA ILE A 566 -11.60 28.17 6.30
C ILE A 566 -11.45 28.27 4.77
N ASP A 567 -12.54 28.01 4.02
CA ASP A 567 -12.55 27.89 2.55
C ASP A 567 -11.79 29.02 1.83
N THR A 568 -11.97 30.27 2.26
CA THR A 568 -11.30 31.44 1.69
C THR A 568 -9.79 31.50 1.98
N LEU A 569 -9.31 30.76 2.97
CA LEU A 569 -7.90 30.65 3.36
C LEU A 569 -7.23 29.40 2.79
N MET A 570 -7.96 28.50 2.12
CA MET A 570 -7.38 27.30 1.52
C MET A 570 -6.27 27.57 0.50
N PRO A 571 -6.34 28.62 -0.36
CA PRO A 571 -5.21 28.97 -1.22
C PRO A 571 -3.94 29.30 -0.44
N LEU A 572 -4.07 30.02 0.69
CA LEU A 572 -2.93 30.34 1.56
C LEU A 572 -2.37 29.07 2.22
N ALA A 573 -3.24 28.20 2.74
CA ALA A 573 -2.84 26.95 3.36
C ALA A 573 -2.12 26.00 2.39
N ALA A 574 -2.64 25.89 1.15
CA ALA A 574 -2.05 25.09 0.09
C ALA A 574 -0.63 25.56 -0.26
N GLU A 575 -0.46 26.88 -0.43
CA GLU A 575 0.84 27.49 -0.74
C GLU A 575 1.83 27.30 0.40
N GLN A 576 1.43 27.60 1.64
CA GLN A 576 2.29 27.44 2.82
C GLN A 576 2.78 26.01 3.01
N LEU A 577 1.88 25.03 2.86
CA LEU A 577 2.23 23.63 2.92
C LEU A 577 3.28 23.29 1.85
N SER A 578 3.07 23.75 0.62
CA SER A 578 3.96 23.42 -0.50
C SER A 578 5.32 24.07 -0.33
N THR A 579 5.39 25.30 0.18
CA THR A 579 6.65 25.95 0.54
C THR A 579 7.42 25.14 1.59
N VAL A 580 6.74 24.60 2.62
CA VAL A 580 7.40 23.81 3.67
C VAL A 580 8.08 22.58 3.12
N VAL A 581 7.46 21.88 2.17
CA VAL A 581 7.99 20.65 1.56
C VAL A 581 8.70 20.89 0.23
N GLY A 582 9.14 22.13 -0.04
CA GLY A 582 9.98 22.46 -1.21
C GLY A 582 9.27 22.42 -2.56
N HIS A 583 7.93 22.49 -2.59
CA HIS A 583 7.09 22.33 -3.78
C HIS A 583 7.27 20.98 -4.51
N ASN A 584 7.63 19.93 -3.75
CA ASN A 584 7.86 18.59 -4.27
C ASN A 584 6.59 17.73 -4.21
N SER A 585 5.95 17.54 -5.37
CA SER A 585 4.86 16.57 -5.63
C SER A 585 3.90 16.35 -4.45
N VAL A 586 3.20 17.42 -4.08
CA VAL A 586 2.26 17.47 -2.95
C VAL A 586 0.83 17.29 -3.43
N MET A 587 0.12 16.34 -2.84
CA MET A 587 -1.33 16.21 -2.98
C MET A 587 -2.01 16.21 -1.61
N GLY A 588 -3.11 16.95 -1.48
CA GLY A 588 -3.98 16.94 -0.31
C GLY A 588 -5.38 16.43 -0.64
N VAL A 589 -5.83 15.44 0.12
CA VAL A 589 -7.17 14.87 0.07
C VAL A 589 -7.99 15.46 1.21
N CYS A 590 -9.16 16.01 0.91
CA CYS A 590 -10.04 16.61 1.91
C CYS A 590 -11.09 15.58 2.37
N CYS A 591 -10.75 14.79 3.37
CA CYS A 591 -11.57 13.72 3.95
C CYS A 591 -12.45 14.23 5.10
N PHE A 592 -13.40 13.44 5.58
CA PHE A 592 -13.99 13.61 6.90
C PHE A 592 -13.28 12.69 7.88
N GLY A 593 -13.16 13.06 9.16
CA GLY A 593 -12.63 12.16 10.19
C GLY A 593 -11.23 11.64 9.87
N GLU A 594 -10.20 12.41 10.19
CA GLU A 594 -8.83 12.03 9.88
C GLU A 594 -8.38 10.88 10.77
N GLN A 595 -7.64 9.96 10.20
CA GLN A 595 -7.10 8.81 10.90
C GLN A 595 -5.58 8.81 10.83
N GLY A 596 -4.95 8.45 11.94
CA GLY A 596 -3.53 8.14 11.95
C GLY A 596 -3.01 7.78 13.32
N MET A 597 -1.70 7.82 13.51
CA MET A 597 -1.07 7.41 14.77
C MET A 597 -0.89 8.59 15.73
N SER A 598 -1.20 8.38 17.00
CA SER A 598 -0.90 9.29 18.11
C SER A 598 -0.34 8.49 19.27
N LYS A 599 0.92 8.75 19.64
CA LYS A 599 1.63 8.08 20.76
C LYS A 599 1.58 6.54 20.68
N GLY A 600 1.75 5.96 19.48
CA GLY A 600 1.72 4.51 19.27
C GLY A 600 0.31 3.91 19.26
N THR A 601 -0.74 4.72 19.21
CA THR A 601 -2.13 4.24 19.09
C THR A 601 -2.76 4.81 17.82
N ALA A 602 -3.48 3.97 17.08
CA ALA A 602 -4.28 4.41 15.95
C ALA A 602 -5.49 5.20 16.48
N VAL A 603 -5.65 6.42 15.97
CA VAL A 603 -6.61 7.39 16.47
C VAL A 603 -7.39 7.99 15.30
N HIS A 604 -8.70 8.08 15.50
CA HIS A 604 -9.59 8.88 14.68
C HIS A 604 -9.84 10.22 15.37
N GLY A 605 -9.68 11.31 14.64
CA GLY A 605 -10.02 12.66 15.07
C GLY A 605 -10.73 13.45 13.98
N ASN A 606 -11.24 14.62 14.32
CA ASN A 606 -11.90 15.54 13.39
C ASN A 606 -11.19 16.90 13.42
N LEU A 607 -11.20 17.67 12.33
CA LEU A 607 -10.48 18.94 12.23
C LEU A 607 -8.96 18.79 12.45
N MET A 608 -8.43 17.62 12.15
CA MET A 608 -7.02 17.30 12.23
C MET A 608 -6.39 17.32 10.84
N PHE A 609 -5.06 17.14 10.81
CA PHE A 609 -4.27 17.07 9.58
C PHE A 609 -3.37 15.86 9.63
N GLY A 610 -3.44 15.05 8.58
CA GLY A 610 -2.51 13.97 8.32
C GLY A 610 -1.43 14.41 7.34
N CYS A 611 -0.19 14.00 7.59
CA CYS A 611 0.94 14.24 6.70
C CYS A 611 1.74 12.95 6.54
N LEU A 612 2.04 12.57 5.30
CA LEU A 612 2.96 11.49 4.95
C LEU A 612 4.00 12.03 3.98
N LEU A 613 5.26 12.02 4.40
CA LEU A 613 6.39 12.54 3.63
C LEU A 613 7.26 11.40 3.12
N PHE A 614 7.70 11.53 1.88
CA PHE A 614 8.59 10.57 1.21
C PHE A 614 9.95 11.22 1.03
N SER A 615 11.01 10.50 1.39
CA SER A 615 12.38 10.97 1.28
C SER A 615 13.10 10.40 0.06
N SER A 616 14.11 11.09 -0.45
CA SER A 616 15.10 10.55 -1.39
C SER A 616 16.05 9.55 -0.72
N ARG A 617 16.09 9.50 0.62
CA ARG A 617 16.91 8.56 1.37
C ARG A 617 16.34 7.14 1.23
N PRO A 618 17.19 6.12 1.04
CA PRO A 618 16.75 4.74 1.13
C PRO A 618 16.18 4.48 2.52
N ARG A 619 15.23 3.55 2.61
CA ARG A 619 14.75 3.04 3.89
C ARG A 619 15.93 2.35 4.57
N GLY A 620 16.53 3.02 5.55
CA GLY A 620 17.62 2.48 6.35
C GLY A 620 17.02 1.62 7.44
N ASP A 621 17.36 0.34 7.46
CA ASP A 621 16.78 -0.58 8.42
C ASP A 621 17.24 -0.27 9.85
N GLN A 622 16.31 0.21 10.67
CA GLN A 622 16.27 -0.32 12.02
C GLN A 622 15.66 -1.72 11.95
N GLY A 623 16.49 -2.72 11.64
CA GLY A 623 16.14 -4.12 11.87
C GLY A 623 15.61 -4.95 10.70
N LEU A 624 16.25 -4.93 9.54
CA LEU A 624 16.44 -6.16 8.78
C LEU A 624 17.54 -6.91 9.53
N GLN A 625 17.14 -7.65 10.58
CA GLN A 625 17.86 -8.89 10.79
C GLN A 625 17.79 -9.61 9.45
N SER A 626 18.96 -9.87 8.87
CA SER A 626 19.11 -10.88 7.84
C SER A 626 18.25 -12.07 8.27
N TYR A 627 17.09 -12.25 7.63
CA TYR A 627 16.31 -13.46 7.79
C TYR A 627 17.14 -14.54 7.11
N VAL A 628 18.13 -15.07 7.85
CA VAL A 628 18.42 -16.48 7.77
C VAL A 628 17.09 -17.14 8.08
N VAL A 629 16.53 -17.78 7.06
CA VAL A 629 15.31 -18.58 7.13
C VAL A 629 15.49 -19.60 8.24
N SER A 630 15.11 -19.22 9.46
CA SER A 630 15.01 -20.08 10.63
C SER A 630 13.60 -19.90 11.14
N ASP A 631 12.86 -21.01 11.07
CA ASP A 631 11.61 -21.26 11.76
C ASP A 631 10.33 -20.66 11.16
N MET A 632 9.91 -21.24 10.03
CA MET A 632 8.49 -21.58 9.82
C MET A 632 8.36 -23.09 9.67
N LEU A 633 8.07 -23.74 10.80
CA LEU A 633 7.44 -25.05 10.92
C LEU A 633 5.95 -24.85 11.22
#